data_AF-D3PU88-F1
#
_entry.id   AF-D3PU88-F1
#
_cell.length_a   1.000
_cell.length_b   1.000
_cell.length_c   1.000
_cell.angle_alpha   90.00
_cell.angle_beta   90.00
_cell.angle_gamma   90.00
#
_symmetry.space_group_name_H-M   'P 1'
#
loop_
_entity.id
_entity.type
_entity.pdbx_description
1 polymer ?
#
loop_
_entity_poly.entity_id
_entity_poly.type
_entity_poly.pdbx_seq_one_letter_code
_entity_poly.pdbx_strand_id
1 'polypeptide(L)'
;MLLTHLDSETEPAGGEPGRVVSVARRLRAHHDEQWQAEDLSRDAADDDAVVAKVKRRIDGMNVERSRMFDELDAWLSGELVQNPDAAPHTETIGSVVDRICIAWVRADRLSRKPNAEAMAVAARRQLTELAAAYDQLVSEVLTGRRRVPDWRALKSYGAGDDRG
;
A
#
# COMPACT_ATOMS: atom_id res chain seq x y z
N MET A 1 7.30 13.77 -0.91
CA MET A 1 8.48 13.13 -1.54
C MET A 1 8.15 11.81 -2.23
N LEU A 2 7.24 10.99 -1.69
CA LEU A 2 6.88 9.67 -2.23
C LEU A 2 6.16 9.71 -3.59
N LEU A 3 5.21 10.64 -3.80
CA LEU A 3 4.46 10.75 -5.07
C LEU A 3 5.36 10.96 -6.29
N THR A 4 6.37 11.82 -6.17
CA THR A 4 7.32 12.12 -7.25
C THR A 4 8.05 10.87 -7.75
N HIS A 5 8.25 9.88 -6.88
CA HIS A 5 8.90 8.61 -7.24
C HIS A 5 7.92 7.56 -7.77
N LEU A 6 6.64 7.64 -7.40
CA LEU A 6 5.57 6.78 -7.94
C LEU A 6 5.26 7.10 -9.41
N ASP A 7 5.43 8.35 -9.82
CA ASP A 7 5.25 8.78 -11.22
C ASP A 7 6.50 8.54 -12.09
N SER A 8 7.62 8.20 -11.46
CA SER A 8 8.90 8.00 -12.11
C SER A 8 9.14 6.53 -12.42
N GLU A 9 9.54 6.22 -13.66
CA GLU A 9 9.95 4.88 -14.11
C GLU A 9 11.46 4.62 -13.90
N THR A 10 12.22 5.60 -13.40
CA THR A 10 13.67 5.44 -13.16
C THR A 10 13.92 4.79 -11.80
N GLU A 11 14.73 3.73 -11.73
CA GLU A 11 15.19 3.09 -10.49
C GLU A 11 15.72 4.14 -9.49
N PRO A 12 15.30 4.10 -8.20
CA PRO A 12 15.81 5.05 -7.23
C PRO A 12 17.30 4.79 -7.00
N ALA A 13 18.07 5.85 -6.73
CA ALA A 13 19.48 5.72 -6.36
C ALA A 13 19.64 4.77 -5.16
N GLY A 14 20.68 3.92 -5.17
CA GLY A 14 20.93 2.96 -4.10
C GLY A 14 21.11 3.65 -2.74
N GLY A 15 20.23 3.34 -1.79
CA GLY A 15 20.18 3.90 -0.43
C GLY A 15 18.82 3.67 0.26
N GLU A 16 18.71 3.99 1.56
CA GLU A 16 17.50 3.78 2.39
C GLU A 16 16.19 4.37 1.82
N PRO A 17 16.15 5.57 1.20
CA PRO A 17 14.95 6.09 0.55
C PRO A 17 14.49 5.22 -0.64
N GLY A 18 15.41 4.47 -1.26
CA GLY A 18 15.13 3.59 -2.39
C GLY A 18 14.28 2.38 -2.04
N ARG A 19 14.34 1.88 -0.80
CA ARG A 19 13.57 0.69 -0.40
C ARG A 19 12.08 1.00 -0.25
N VAL A 20 11.72 2.12 0.40
CA VAL A 20 10.32 2.58 0.49
C VAL A 20 9.73 2.77 -0.91
N VAL A 21 10.48 3.44 -1.78
CA VAL A 21 10.07 3.69 -3.17
C VAL A 21 9.90 2.39 -3.96
N SER A 22 10.84 1.45 -3.81
CA SER A 22 10.79 0.13 -4.47
C SER A 22 9.55 -0.66 -4.03
N VAL A 23 9.28 -0.73 -2.72
CA VAL A 23 8.08 -1.39 -2.20
C VAL A 23 6.82 -0.69 -2.69
N ALA A 24 6.78 0.65 -2.67
CA ALA A 24 5.63 1.41 -3.16
C ALA A 24 5.36 1.16 -4.65
N ARG A 25 6.40 1.02 -5.49
CA ARG A 25 6.24 0.65 -6.91
C ARG A 25 5.71 -0.77 -7.10
N ARG A 26 6.19 -1.73 -6.31
CA ARG A 26 5.66 -3.10 -6.31
C ARG A 26 4.20 -3.13 -5.88
N LEU A 27 3.85 -2.42 -4.80
CA LEU A 27 2.47 -2.27 -4.34
C LEU A 27 1.57 -1.61 -5.40
N ARG A 28 2.04 -0.53 -6.06
CA ARG A 28 1.34 0.10 -7.19
C ARG A 28 1.04 -0.90 -8.29
N ALA A 29 2.05 -1.64 -8.76
CA ALA A 29 1.87 -2.64 -9.81
C ALA A 29 0.90 -3.75 -9.40
N HIS A 30 1.00 -4.20 -8.14
CA HIS A 30 0.11 -5.20 -7.57
C HIS A 30 -1.35 -4.71 -7.50
N HIS A 31 -1.58 -3.46 -7.07
CA HIS A 31 -2.92 -2.85 -7.06
C HIS A 31 -3.49 -2.66 -8.47
N ASP A 32 -2.62 -2.39 -9.45
CA ASP A 32 -3.02 -2.29 -10.85
C ASP A 32 -3.47 -3.64 -11.41
N GLU A 33 -2.73 -4.71 -11.13
CA GLU A 33 -3.13 -6.07 -11.48
C GLU A 33 -4.42 -6.48 -10.77
N GLN A 34 -4.60 -6.09 -9.50
CA GLN A 34 -5.81 -6.42 -8.74
C GLN A 34 -7.02 -5.72 -9.35
N TRP A 35 -6.87 -4.45 -9.76
CA TRP A 35 -7.93 -3.72 -10.45
C TRP A 35 -8.36 -4.44 -11.73
N GLN A 36 -7.40 -4.89 -12.55
CA GLN A 36 -7.69 -5.64 -13.77
C GLN A 36 -8.40 -6.98 -13.49
N ALA A 37 -8.00 -7.67 -12.42
CA ALA A 37 -8.66 -8.89 -11.98
C ALA A 37 -10.11 -8.62 -11.53
N GLU A 38 -10.35 -7.54 -10.79
CA GLU A 38 -11.70 -7.13 -10.39
C GLU A 38 -12.58 -6.78 -11.60
N ASP A 39 -12.05 -6.09 -12.60
CA ASP A 39 -12.78 -5.78 -13.83
C ASP A 39 -13.14 -7.07 -14.60
N LEU A 40 -12.20 -8.01 -14.73
CA LEU A 40 -12.48 -9.33 -15.30
C LEU A 40 -13.57 -10.09 -14.53
N SER A 41 -13.58 -10.01 -13.19
CA SER A 41 -14.63 -10.63 -12.37
C SER A 41 -16.00 -10.00 -12.60
N ARG A 42 -16.06 -8.68 -12.85
CA ARG A 42 -17.31 -7.97 -13.13
C ARG A 42 -17.84 -8.29 -14.52
N ASP A 43 -16.95 -8.40 -15.51
CA ASP A 43 -17.31 -8.72 -16.89
C ASP A 43 -17.77 -10.18 -17.05
N ALA A 44 -17.22 -11.09 -16.24
CA ALA A 44 -17.56 -12.52 -16.25
C ALA A 44 -18.63 -12.90 -15.19
N ALA A 45 -19.47 -11.95 -14.77
CA ALA A 45 -20.40 -12.15 -13.65
C ALA A 45 -21.37 -13.34 -13.83
N ASP A 46 -21.67 -13.73 -15.06
CA ASP A 46 -22.57 -14.86 -15.38
C ASP A 46 -21.83 -16.22 -15.49
N ASP A 47 -20.51 -16.27 -15.30
CA ASP A 47 -19.70 -17.50 -15.32
C ASP A 47 -19.03 -17.75 -13.95
N ASP A 48 -19.69 -18.57 -13.14
CA ASP A 48 -19.25 -18.95 -11.79
C ASP A 48 -17.84 -19.53 -11.75
N ALA A 49 -17.42 -20.29 -12.77
CA ALA A 49 -16.11 -20.92 -12.80
C ALA A 49 -15.00 -19.88 -13.01
N VAL A 50 -15.24 -18.89 -13.87
CA VAL A 50 -14.33 -17.75 -14.08
C VAL A 50 -14.28 -16.89 -12.82
N VAL A 51 -15.42 -16.52 -12.23
CA VAL A 51 -15.49 -15.74 -11.00
C VAL A 51 -14.72 -16.42 -9.86
N ALA A 52 -14.91 -17.73 -9.66
CA ALA A 52 -14.19 -18.48 -8.63
C ALA A 52 -12.67 -18.51 -8.85
N LYS A 53 -12.23 -18.62 -10.11
CA LYS A 53 -10.80 -18.58 -10.45
C LYS A 53 -10.20 -17.21 -10.19
N VAL A 54 -10.90 -16.14 -10.55
CA VAL A 54 -10.46 -14.76 -10.32
C VAL A 54 -10.39 -14.44 -8.84
N LYS A 55 -11.40 -14.86 -8.05
CA LYS A 55 -11.39 -14.70 -6.59
C LYS A 55 -10.17 -15.36 -5.94
N ARG A 56 -9.85 -16.61 -6.31
CA ARG A 56 -8.65 -17.30 -5.80
C ARG A 56 -7.35 -16.56 -6.14
N ARG A 57 -7.28 -15.95 -7.33
CA ARG A 57 -6.14 -15.10 -7.71
C ARG A 57 -6.06 -13.85 -6.81
N ILE A 58 -7.18 -13.14 -6.64
CA ILE A 58 -7.26 -11.96 -5.77
C ILE A 58 -6.90 -12.30 -4.31
N ASP A 59 -7.31 -13.46 -3.81
CA ASP A 59 -6.95 -13.92 -2.46
C ASP A 59 -5.43 -14.12 -2.33
N GLY A 60 -4.78 -14.75 -3.32
CA GLY A 60 -3.32 -14.90 -3.37
C GLY A 60 -2.60 -13.55 -3.45
N MET A 61 -3.12 -12.63 -4.26
CA MET A 61 -2.64 -11.25 -4.36
C MET A 61 -2.75 -10.51 -3.02
N ASN A 62 -3.88 -10.62 -2.32
CA ASN A 62 -4.04 -10.00 -1.00
C ASN A 62 -2.99 -10.49 0.00
N VAL A 63 -2.63 -11.78 -0.04
CA VAL A 63 -1.54 -12.33 0.79
C VAL A 63 -0.19 -11.74 0.41
N GLU A 64 0.12 -11.63 -0.89
CA GLU A 64 1.37 -11.05 -1.35
C GLU A 64 1.50 -9.57 -0.97
N ARG A 65 0.44 -8.77 -1.18
CA ARG A 65 0.37 -7.37 -0.76
C ARG A 65 0.67 -7.22 0.73
N SER A 66 0.07 -8.05 1.57
CA SER A 66 0.34 -8.03 3.01
C SER A 66 1.80 -8.30 3.34
N ARG A 67 2.42 -9.29 2.68
CA ARG A 67 3.86 -9.55 2.86
C ARG A 67 4.72 -8.35 2.46
N MET A 68 4.38 -7.64 1.38
CA MET A 68 5.16 -6.48 0.92
C MET A 68 5.20 -5.35 1.95
N PHE A 69 4.05 -4.95 2.52
CA PHE A 69 4.08 -3.89 3.54
C PHE A 69 4.61 -4.40 4.89
N ASP A 70 4.51 -5.70 5.18
CA ASP A 70 5.13 -6.31 6.36
C ASP A 70 6.68 -6.28 6.28
N GLU A 71 7.24 -6.58 5.11
CA GLU A 71 8.68 -6.46 4.84
C GLU A 71 9.16 -5.02 5.06
N LEU A 72 8.35 -4.05 4.62
CA LEU A 72 8.64 -2.63 4.81
C LEU A 72 8.61 -2.23 6.29
N ASP A 73 7.58 -2.64 7.02
CA ASP A 73 7.43 -2.37 8.45
C ASP A 73 8.52 -3.08 9.30
N ALA A 74 8.98 -4.25 8.87
CA ALA A 74 10.09 -4.97 9.50
C ALA A 74 11.41 -4.21 9.34
N TRP A 75 11.72 -3.83 8.10
CA TRP A 75 12.91 -3.02 7.83
C TRP A 75 12.88 -1.70 8.63
N LEU A 76 11.77 -0.95 8.58
CA LEU A 76 11.66 0.34 9.27
C LEU A 76 11.85 0.25 10.79
N SER A 77 11.50 -0.86 11.43
CA SER A 77 11.76 -1.00 12.87
C SER A 77 13.21 -1.21 13.25
N GLY A 78 14.02 -1.71 12.32
CA GLY A 78 15.47 -1.78 12.50
C GLY A 78 16.12 -0.41 12.38
N GLU A 79 15.56 0.46 11.53
CA GLU A 79 16.13 1.79 11.25
C GLU A 79 15.60 2.90 12.18
N LEU A 80 14.34 2.81 12.62
CA LEU A 80 13.66 3.88 13.36
C LEU A 80 13.69 3.63 14.88
N VAL A 81 14.43 4.48 15.61
CA VAL A 81 14.31 4.58 17.07
C VAL A 81 13.11 5.47 17.40
N GLN A 82 12.05 4.87 17.94
CA GLN A 82 10.81 5.58 18.27
C GLN A 82 10.80 6.06 19.73
N ASN A 83 10.33 7.29 19.96
CA ASN A 83 10.05 7.80 21.30
C ASN A 83 8.78 7.12 21.86
N PRO A 84 8.86 6.33 22.95
CA PRO A 84 7.71 5.63 23.52
C PRO A 84 6.62 6.57 24.03
N ASP A 85 6.97 7.79 24.43
CA ASP A 85 6.05 8.80 24.98
C ASP A 85 5.41 9.69 23.89
N ALA A 86 5.87 9.60 22.65
CA ALA A 86 5.30 10.34 21.52
C ALA A 86 3.86 9.92 21.26
N ALA A 87 2.98 10.80 20.76
CA ALA A 87 1.60 10.43 20.48
C ALA A 87 1.55 9.23 19.49
N PRO A 88 0.65 8.25 19.66
CA PRO A 88 0.55 7.14 18.72
C PRO A 88 -0.09 7.58 17.40
N HIS A 89 0.29 6.89 16.33
CA HIS A 89 -0.45 6.84 15.07
C HIS A 89 -1.38 5.62 15.07
N THR A 90 -2.45 5.67 14.28
CA THR A 90 -3.36 4.53 14.12
C THR A 90 -2.81 3.46 13.20
N GLU A 91 -1.74 3.76 12.46
CA GLU A 91 -1.22 2.88 11.42
C GLU A 91 0.31 2.78 11.33
N THR A 92 0.83 1.64 10.88
CA THR A 92 2.20 1.51 10.40
C THR A 92 2.45 2.31 9.13
N ILE A 93 3.72 2.59 8.86
CA ILE A 93 4.16 3.23 7.63
C ILE A 93 3.78 2.39 6.41
N GLY A 94 3.95 1.07 6.46
CA GLY A 94 3.57 0.15 5.38
C GLY A 94 2.09 0.23 5.01
N SER A 95 1.19 0.26 6.01
CA SER A 95 -0.26 0.46 5.77
C SER A 95 -0.56 1.81 5.11
N VAL A 96 0.10 2.88 5.54
CA VAL A 96 -0.09 4.21 4.95
C VAL A 96 0.38 4.22 3.49
N VAL A 97 1.54 3.63 3.20
CA VAL A 97 2.07 3.50 1.83
C VAL A 97 1.15 2.68 0.94
N ASP A 98 0.60 1.57 1.44
CA ASP A 98 -0.37 0.74 0.71
C ASP A 98 -1.59 1.55 0.26
N ARG A 99 -2.17 2.35 1.16
CA ARG A 99 -3.32 3.21 0.83
C ARG A 99 -3.01 4.30 -0.16
N ILE A 100 -1.81 4.88 -0.10
CA ILE A 100 -1.34 5.83 -1.11
C ILE A 100 -1.27 5.15 -2.47
N CYS A 101 -0.77 3.91 -2.54
CA CYS A 101 -0.71 3.16 -3.79
C CYS A 101 -2.12 2.84 -4.34
N ILE A 102 -3.08 2.46 -3.50
CA ILE A 102 -4.49 2.28 -3.88
C ILE A 102 -5.06 3.59 -4.44
N ALA A 103 -4.87 4.71 -3.73
CA ALA A 103 -5.38 6.01 -4.16
C ALA A 103 -4.73 6.45 -5.48
N TRP A 104 -3.45 6.14 -5.69
CA TRP A 104 -2.74 6.42 -6.92
C TRP A 104 -3.36 5.67 -8.09
N VAL A 105 -3.51 4.35 -7.98
CA VAL A 105 -4.11 3.51 -9.04
C VAL A 105 -5.53 3.96 -9.34
N ARG A 106 -6.33 4.24 -8.31
CA ARG A 106 -7.69 4.78 -8.47
C ARG A 106 -7.70 6.08 -9.27
N ALA A 107 -6.82 7.03 -8.92
CA ALA A 107 -6.76 8.32 -9.60
C ALA A 107 -6.27 8.19 -11.05
N ASP A 108 -5.30 7.31 -11.32
CA ASP A 108 -4.86 7.00 -12.68
C ASP A 108 -5.99 6.37 -13.51
N ARG A 109 -6.63 5.29 -13.02
CA ARG A 109 -7.70 4.58 -13.72
C ARG A 109 -8.91 5.47 -14.02
N LEU A 110 -9.35 6.27 -13.04
CA LEU A 110 -10.47 7.21 -13.25
C LEU A 110 -10.12 8.32 -14.24
N SER A 111 -8.87 8.79 -14.28
CA SER A 111 -8.45 9.82 -15.24
C SER A 111 -8.53 9.37 -16.70
N ARG A 112 -8.47 8.05 -16.95
CA ARG A 112 -8.54 7.44 -18.29
C ARG A 112 -9.96 6.99 -18.67
N LYS A 113 -10.91 7.02 -17.72
CA LYS A 113 -12.28 6.54 -17.93
C LYS A 113 -13.16 7.63 -18.54
N PRO A 114 -13.84 7.38 -19.68
CA PRO A 114 -14.81 8.32 -20.22
C PRO A 114 -15.91 8.65 -19.21
N ASN A 115 -16.37 9.91 -19.19
CA ASN A 115 -17.46 10.39 -18.32
C ASN A 115 -17.19 10.25 -16.81
N ALA A 116 -15.92 10.18 -16.38
CA ALA A 116 -15.54 10.05 -14.96
C ALA A 116 -14.81 11.29 -14.40
N GLU A 117 -14.90 12.45 -15.06
CA GLU A 117 -14.10 13.64 -14.73
C GLU A 117 -14.21 14.08 -13.26
N ALA A 118 -15.44 14.23 -12.74
CA ALA A 118 -15.65 14.60 -11.34
C ALA A 118 -15.05 13.58 -10.36
N MET A 119 -15.14 12.29 -10.68
CA MET A 119 -14.54 11.23 -9.86
C MET A 119 -13.01 11.25 -9.94
N ALA A 120 -12.44 11.52 -11.12
CA ALA A 120 -11.00 11.64 -11.31
C ALA A 120 -10.42 12.82 -10.50
N VAL A 121 -11.11 13.97 -10.49
CA VAL A 121 -10.74 15.13 -9.66
C VAL A 121 -10.77 14.78 -8.18
N ALA A 122 -11.84 14.12 -7.71
CA ALA A 122 -11.96 13.70 -6.32
C ALA A 122 -10.85 12.70 -5.92
N ALA A 123 -10.56 11.71 -6.77
CA ALA A 123 -9.50 10.74 -6.52
C ALA A 123 -8.11 11.37 -6.51
N ARG A 124 -7.84 12.33 -7.40
CA ARG A 124 -6.57 13.07 -7.40
C ARG A 124 -6.42 13.91 -6.14
N ARG A 125 -7.49 14.56 -5.67
CA ARG A 125 -7.48 15.31 -4.42
C ARG A 125 -7.18 14.39 -3.22
N GLN A 126 -7.85 13.24 -3.13
CA GLN A 126 -7.57 12.25 -2.09
C GLN A 126 -6.11 11.81 -2.09
N LEU A 127 -5.54 11.52 -3.26
CA LEU A 127 -4.13 11.14 -3.40
C LEU A 127 -3.18 12.23 -2.88
N THR A 128 -3.43 13.49 -3.24
CA THR A 128 -2.64 14.63 -2.76
C THR A 128 -2.73 14.79 -1.24
N GLU A 129 -3.92 14.66 -0.67
CA GLU A 129 -4.14 14.76 0.78
C GLU A 129 -3.40 13.64 1.54
N LEU A 130 -3.49 12.39 1.05
CA LEU A 130 -2.78 11.25 1.64
C LEU A 130 -1.26 11.42 1.58
N ALA A 131 -0.73 11.91 0.46
CA ALA A 131 0.70 12.14 0.32
C ALA A 131 1.23 13.26 1.22
N ALA A 132 0.47 14.35 1.35
CA ALA A 132 0.82 15.43 2.28
C ALA A 132 0.79 14.94 3.74
N ALA A 133 -0.23 14.17 4.11
CA ALA A 133 -0.33 13.55 5.44
C ALA A 133 0.83 12.58 5.70
N TYR A 134 1.27 11.83 4.69
CA TYR A 134 2.45 10.96 4.79
C TYR A 134 3.74 11.74 5.01
N ASP A 135 3.99 12.80 4.24
CA ASP A 135 5.19 13.63 4.41
C ASP A 135 5.21 14.25 5.83
N GLN A 136 4.05 14.67 6.36
CA GLN A 136 3.93 15.12 7.75
C GLN A 136 4.20 13.98 8.76
N LEU A 137 3.61 12.80 8.57
CA LEU A 137 3.81 11.63 9.43
C LEU A 137 5.29 11.26 9.53
N VAL A 138 5.99 11.18 8.39
CA VAL A 138 7.42 10.90 8.33
C VAL A 138 8.20 11.94 9.14
N SER A 139 7.91 13.23 8.96
CA SER A 139 8.54 14.30 9.74
C SER A 139 8.28 14.17 11.24
N GLU A 140 7.05 13.89 11.66
CA GLU A 140 6.70 13.70 13.07
C GLU A 140 7.37 12.46 13.70
N VAL A 141 7.51 11.37 12.95
CA VAL A 141 8.20 10.15 13.40
C VAL A 141 9.69 10.42 13.56
N LEU A 142 10.34 11.02 12.56
CA LEU A 142 11.77 11.33 12.60
C LEU A 142 12.14 12.34 13.70
N THR A 143 11.19 13.21 14.08
CA THR A 143 11.38 14.18 15.17
C THR A 143 10.88 13.69 16.52
N GLY A 144 10.43 12.44 16.63
CA GLY A 144 9.97 11.85 17.88
C GLY A 144 8.68 12.45 18.45
N ARG A 145 7.87 13.14 17.62
CA ARG A 145 6.56 13.69 17.99
C ARG A 145 5.42 12.68 17.79
N ARG A 146 5.61 11.73 16.89
CA ARG A 146 4.68 10.63 16.60
C ARG A 146 5.42 9.31 16.70
N ARG A 147 4.75 8.28 17.23
CA ARG A 147 5.18 6.88 17.10
C ARG A 147 4.18 6.09 16.26
N VAL A 148 4.66 5.22 15.39
CA VAL A 148 3.86 4.25 14.64
C VAL A 148 3.84 2.91 15.37
N PRO A 149 2.71 2.19 15.37
CA PRO A 149 2.62 0.89 16.00
C PRO A 149 3.51 -0.15 15.30
N ASP A 150 3.90 -1.19 16.05
CA ASP A 150 4.50 -2.41 15.52
C ASP A 150 3.52 -3.57 15.73
N TRP A 151 2.83 -3.97 14.67
CA TRP A 151 1.83 -5.04 14.75
C TRP A 151 2.35 -6.41 14.32
N ARG A 152 3.67 -6.61 14.19
CA ARG A 152 4.20 -7.93 13.80
C ARG A 152 3.70 -9.05 14.71
N ALA A 153 3.55 -8.77 16.01
CA ALA A 153 3.04 -9.73 17.00
C ALA A 153 1.57 -10.16 16.78
N LEU A 154 0.75 -9.35 16.10
CA LEU A 154 -0.65 -9.68 15.82
C LEU A 154 -0.82 -10.55 14.58
N LYS A 155 0.22 -10.66 13.76
CA LYS A 155 0.20 -11.36 12.48
C LYS A 155 0.59 -12.82 12.66
N SER A 156 -0.28 -13.57 13.34
CA SER A 156 -0.24 -15.04 13.33
C SER A 156 -0.68 -15.52 11.95
N TYR A 157 0.22 -15.47 10.96
CA TYR A 157 0.01 -16.17 9.70
C TYR A 157 0.12 -17.66 9.97
N GLY A 158 -1.00 -18.29 10.33
CA GLY A 158 -1.22 -19.73 10.35
C GLY A 158 0.04 -20.54 10.67
N ALA A 159 0.60 -20.36 11.87
CA ALA A 159 1.42 -21.41 12.43
C ALA A 159 0.46 -22.58 12.61
N GLY A 160 0.57 -23.56 11.72
CA GLY A 160 0.08 -24.90 11.99
C GLY A 160 0.54 -25.25 13.40
N ASP A 161 -0.44 -25.66 14.19
CA ASP A 161 -0.30 -26.20 15.52
C ASP A 161 0.49 -27.52 15.42
N ASP A 162 1.80 -27.45 15.16
CA ASP A 162 2.72 -28.56 15.40
C ASP A 162 3.18 -28.47 16.86
N ARG A 163 2.24 -28.74 17.75
CA ARG A 163 2.51 -29.32 19.07
C ARG A 163 1.74 -30.63 19.18
N GLY A 164 2.35 -31.68 18.64
CA GLY A 164 2.00 -33.08 18.86
C GLY A 164 3.26 -33.90 18.92
#